data_AF-A0A3R5U7G4-F1
#
_entry.id   AF-A0A3R5U7G4-F1
#
_cell.length_a   1.000
_cell.length_b   1.000
_cell.length_c   1.000
_cell.angle_alpha   90.00
_cell.angle_beta   90.00
_cell.angle_gamma   90.00
#
_symmetry.space_group_name_H-M   'P 1'
#
loop_
_entity.id
_entity.type
_entity.pdbx_description
1 polymer ?
#
loop_
_entity_poly.entity_id
_entity_poly.type
_entity_poly.pdbx_seq_one_letter_code
_entity_poly.pdbx_strand_id
1 'polypeptide(L)'
;MFNNSFFKDNKYDKESYNSEGNYTFLKKATFKILKINCIYDSEEDQYMTLATCMNEKYEVETVNIEGFTIEYSVTELEGAYIEIDIYEDEDEEYYKGRIYTQ
;
A
#
# COMPACT_ATOMS: atom_id res chain seq x y z
N MET A 1 10.48 13.91 -4.06
CA MET A 1 9.71 13.24 -5.13
C MET A 1 10.06 11.78 -5.02
N PHE A 2 9.20 10.99 -4.39
CA PHE A 2 9.43 9.56 -4.19
C PHE A 2 9.00 8.83 -5.45
N ASN A 3 9.97 8.28 -6.17
CA ASN A 3 9.73 7.47 -7.36
C ASN A 3 9.76 5.99 -6.93
N ASN A 4 8.64 5.49 -6.42
CA ASN A 4 8.51 4.09 -6.02
C ASN A 4 8.29 3.20 -7.25
N SER A 5 9.39 2.89 -7.95
CA SER A 5 9.43 1.88 -8.99
C SER A 5 9.44 0.48 -8.37
N PHE A 6 8.28 -0.02 -7.90
CA PHE A 6 8.15 -1.39 -7.38
C PHE A 6 7.21 -2.31 -8.16
N PHE A 7 6.40 -1.77 -9.09
CA PHE A 7 5.60 -2.59 -10.00
C PHE A 7 6.13 -2.48 -11.42
N LYS A 8 7.07 -3.35 -11.79
CA LYS A 8 7.38 -3.59 -13.20
C LYS A 8 6.29 -4.46 -13.83
N ASP A 9 5.70 -3.91 -14.90
CA ASP A 9 4.99 -4.59 -15.98
C ASP A 9 3.78 -5.43 -15.60
N ASN A 10 2.61 -4.79 -15.42
CA ASN A 10 1.38 -5.40 -15.89
C ASN A 10 0.42 -4.35 -16.46
N LYS A 11 0.18 -4.47 -17.76
CA LYS A 11 -0.70 -3.64 -18.58
C LYS A 11 -2.15 -3.94 -18.18
N TYR A 12 -2.79 -3.03 -17.43
CA TYR A 12 -4.20 -3.16 -17.05
C TYR A 12 -5.03 -2.03 -17.66
N ASP A 13 -6.20 -2.40 -18.19
CA ASP A 13 -7.13 -1.52 -18.89
C ASP A 13 -7.74 -0.49 -17.93
N LYS A 14 -7.63 0.80 -18.29
CA LYS A 14 -8.11 1.96 -17.50
C LYS A 14 -9.62 2.17 -17.64
N GLU A 15 -10.37 1.98 -16.56
CA GLU A 15 -11.70 2.61 -16.41
C GLU A 15 -11.56 3.88 -15.57
N SER A 16 -11.86 5.05 -16.16
CA SER A 16 -11.69 6.36 -15.51
C SER A 16 -12.96 6.80 -14.79
N TYR A 17 -12.84 7.14 -13.51
CA TYR A 17 -13.85 7.86 -12.74
C TYR A 17 -13.29 9.23 -12.34
N ASN A 18 -14.02 10.29 -12.71
CA ASN A 18 -13.66 11.69 -12.44
C ASN A 18 -13.98 12.08 -10.98
N SER A 19 -12.97 12.56 -10.24
CA SER A 19 -13.18 13.39 -9.05
C SER A 19 -11.98 14.32 -8.79
N GLU A 20 -12.14 15.61 -9.12
CA GLU A 20 -11.47 16.83 -8.59
C GLU A 20 -9.94 16.87 -8.31
N GLY A 21 -9.19 15.92 -8.86
CA GLY A 21 -7.75 15.95 -9.14
C GLY A 21 -7.49 14.92 -10.24
N ASN A 22 -6.39 14.99 -10.98
CA ASN A 22 -6.11 14.04 -12.08
C ASN A 22 -5.73 12.62 -11.60
N TYR A 23 -6.19 12.23 -10.41
CA TYR A 23 -5.95 10.90 -9.86
C TYR A 23 -6.83 9.87 -10.58
N THR A 24 -6.20 8.96 -11.31
CA THR A 24 -6.85 7.80 -11.90
C THR A 24 -6.79 6.64 -10.92
N PHE A 25 -7.94 6.17 -10.43
CA PHE A 25 -7.99 4.93 -9.65
C PHE A 25 -7.57 3.74 -10.54
N LEU A 26 -6.59 2.96 -10.08
CA LEU A 26 -6.09 1.80 -10.80
C LEU A 26 -6.75 0.51 -10.31
N LYS A 27 -6.61 0.23 -9.02
CA LYS A 27 -7.12 -1.00 -8.42
C LYS A 27 -7.19 -0.91 -6.90
N LYS A 28 -7.90 -1.88 -6.34
CA LYS A 28 -7.95 -2.17 -4.92
C LYS A 28 -7.29 -3.52 -4.66
N ALA A 29 -6.51 -3.62 -3.58
CA ALA A 29 -5.84 -4.85 -3.21
C ALA A 29 -5.97 -5.11 -1.70
N THR A 30 -6.16 -6.39 -1.35
CA THR A 30 -6.22 -6.85 0.04
C THR A 30 -4.97 -7.65 0.37
N PHE A 31 -4.41 -7.38 1.54
CA PHE A 31 -3.25 -8.10 2.06
C PHE A 31 -3.48 -8.53 3.50
N LYS A 32 -2.91 -9.66 3.89
CA LYS A 32 -2.81 -10.06 5.30
C LYS A 32 -1.39 -9.83 5.79
N ILE A 33 -1.24 -9.08 6.88
CA ILE A 33 0.06 -8.81 7.49
C ILE A 33 0.59 -10.10 8.13
N LEU A 34 1.81 -10.46 7.77
CA LEU A 34 2.53 -11.59 8.34
C LEU A 34 3.55 -11.14 9.39
N LYS A 35 4.18 -9.98 9.16
CA LYS A 35 5.23 -9.43 10.02
C LYS A 35 5.39 -7.93 9.81
N ILE A 36 5.74 -7.20 10.87
CA ILE A 36 6.11 -5.78 10.80
C ILE A 36 7.60 -5.60 11.13
N ASN A 37 8.28 -4.71 10.41
CA ASN A 37 9.63 -4.27 10.74
C ASN A 37 9.75 -2.75 10.59
N CYS A 38 10.45 -2.11 11.52
CA CYS A 38 10.89 -0.72 11.35
C CYS A 38 12.34 -0.73 10.86
N ILE A 39 12.60 -0.10 9.72
CA ILE A 39 13.94 0.01 9.14
C ILE A 39 14.35 1.46 9.07
N TYR A 40 15.64 1.75 9.15
CA TYR A 40 16.16 3.10 8.92
C TYR A 40 16.57 3.22 7.45
N ASP A 41 16.01 4.20 6.77
CA ASP A 41 16.39 4.61 5.43
C ASP A 41 17.46 5.69 5.53
N SER A 42 18.69 5.35 5.16
CA SER A 42 19.81 6.29 5.19
C SER A 42 19.80 7.31 4.06
N GLU A 43 19.06 7.07 2.98
CA GLU A 43 18.97 8.00 1.85
C GLU A 43 18.06 9.18 2.21
N GLU A 44 16.95 8.89 2.90
CA GLU A 44 15.96 9.86 3.34
C GLU A 44 16.15 10.32 4.80
N ASP A 45 17.14 9.77 5.51
CA ASP A 45 17.44 10.03 6.93
C ASP A 45 16.21 9.87 7.85
N GLN A 46 15.41 8.83 7.62
CA GLN A 46 14.18 8.58 8.36
C GLN A 46 13.94 7.09 8.62
N TYR A 47 13.14 6.77 9.64
CA TYR A 47 12.66 5.41 9.85
C TYR A 47 11.41 5.16 9.00
N MET A 48 11.33 3.97 8.40
CA MET A 48 10.17 3.47 7.67
C MET A 48 9.54 2.27 8.38
N THR A 49 8.22 2.19 8.39
CA THR A 49 7.48 1.01 8.86
C THR A 49 7.03 0.14 7.69
N LEU A 50 7.67 -1.04 7.54
CA LEU A 50 7.38 -1.99 6.48
C LEU A 50 6.60 -3.20 7.02
N ALA A 51 5.54 -3.57 6.30
CA ALA A 51 4.79 -4.78 6.52
C ALA A 51 5.14 -5.83 5.47
N THR A 52 5.57 -7.02 5.91
CA THR A 52 5.58 -8.21 5.05
C THR A 52 4.19 -8.82 5.06
N CYS A 53 3.59 -8.96 3.90
CA CYS A 53 2.20 -9.35 3.75
C CYS A 53 2.02 -10.47 2.73
N MET A 54 0.88 -11.16 2.82
CA MET A 54 0.39 -12.10 1.81
C MET A 54 -0.78 -11.48 1.05
N ASN A 55 -0.71 -11.47 -0.28
CA ASN A 55 -1.79 -10.98 -1.13
C ASN A 55 -2.86 -12.07 -1.39
N GLU A 56 -3.92 -11.72 -2.13
CA GLU A 56 -5.02 -12.65 -2.48
C GLU A 56 -4.58 -13.83 -3.39
N LYS A 57 -3.42 -13.71 -4.04
CA LYS A 57 -2.79 -14.76 -4.85
C LYS A 57 -1.81 -15.62 -4.05
N TYR A 58 -1.73 -15.45 -2.72
CA TYR A 58 -0.80 -16.10 -1.82
C TYR A 58 0.68 -15.77 -2.07
N GLU A 59 0.96 -14.66 -2.76
CA GLU A 59 2.31 -14.16 -2.96
C GLU A 59 2.70 -13.25 -1.79
N VAL A 60 3.99 -13.29 -1.43
CA VAL A 60 4.53 -12.49 -0.33
C VAL A 60 5.09 -11.20 -0.90
N GLU A 61 4.63 -10.07 -0.37
CA GLU A 61 5.03 -8.73 -0.77
C GLU A 61 5.42 -7.90 0.45
N THR A 62 6.18 -6.83 0.24
CA THR A 62 6.51 -5.87 1.30
C THR A 62 5.88 -4.53 0.96
N VAL A 63 5.16 -3.95 1.92
CA VAL A 63 4.41 -2.71 1.77
C VAL A 63 4.88 -1.72 2.82
N ASN A 64 5.19 -0.49 2.42
CA ASN A 64 5.32 0.61 3.38
C ASN A 64 3.91 1.02 3.84
N ILE A 65 3.67 0.93 5.15
CA ILE A 65 2.35 1.19 5.75
C ILE A 65 2.29 2.54 6.48
N GLU A 66 3.26 3.41 6.25
CA GLU A 66 3.23 4.76 6.80
C GLU A 66 2.06 5.56 6.27
N GLY A 67 1.42 6.31 7.18
CA GLY A 67 0.22 7.09 6.86
C GLY A 67 -1.05 6.26 6.67
N PHE A 68 -0.99 4.92 6.77
CA PHE A 68 -2.19 4.09 6.68
C PHE A 68 -3.07 4.30 7.91
N THR A 69 -4.38 4.35 7.70
CA THR A 69 -5.34 4.49 8.81
C THR A 69 -5.52 3.14 9.48
N ILE A 70 -5.26 3.06 10.78
CA ILE A 70 -5.47 1.85 11.58
C ILE A 70 -6.81 1.95 12.29
N GLU A 71 -7.68 0.95 12.10
CA GLU A 71 -8.93 0.87 12.85
C GLU A 71 -8.70 0.65 14.34
N TYR A 72 -9.60 1.23 15.15
CA TYR A 72 -9.54 1.10 16.60
C TYR A 72 -9.63 -0.35 17.11
N SER A 73 -10.27 -1.24 16.35
CA SER A 73 -10.39 -2.68 16.65
C SER A 73 -9.07 -3.44 16.54
N VAL A 74 -8.07 -2.89 15.84
CA VAL A 74 -6.77 -3.53 15.62
C VAL A 74 -5.93 -3.45 16.90
N THR A 75 -5.78 -4.59 17.56
CA THR A 75 -4.96 -4.72 18.78
C THR A 75 -3.53 -5.19 18.49
N GLU A 76 -3.34 -5.89 17.37
CA GLU A 76 -2.06 -6.33 16.85
C GLU A 76 -2.04 -6.17 15.32
N LEU A 77 -0.89 -5.80 14.77
CA LEU A 77 -0.74 -5.63 13.31
C LEU A 77 -0.53 -6.97 12.62
N GLU A 78 0.22 -7.90 13.24
CA GLU A 78 0.41 -9.24 12.67
C GLU A 78 -0.92 -9.98 12.64
N GLY A 79 -1.29 -10.54 11.49
CA GLY A 79 -2.58 -11.18 11.26
C GLY A 79 -3.71 -10.24 10.85
N ALA A 80 -3.55 -8.92 11.01
CA ALA A 80 -4.51 -7.93 10.51
C ALA A 80 -4.50 -7.85 8.98
N TYR A 81 -5.54 -7.24 8.41
CA TYR A 81 -5.70 -7.04 6.99
C TYR A 81 -5.41 -5.59 6.60
N ILE A 82 -4.87 -5.42 5.40
CA ILE A 82 -4.68 -4.13 4.76
C ILE A 82 -5.56 -4.10 3.52
N GLU A 83 -6.34 -3.05 3.39
CA GLU A 83 -7.03 -2.67 2.17
C GLU A 83 -6.31 -1.46 1.57
N ILE A 84 -5.78 -1.58 0.35
CA ILE A 84 -5.04 -0.53 -0.33
C ILE A 84 -5.75 -0.14 -1.62
N ASP A 85 -6.05 1.15 -1.75
CA ASP A 85 -6.46 1.77 -3.00
C ASP A 85 -5.22 2.37 -3.68
N ILE A 86 -5.03 2.05 -4.96
CA ILE A 86 -3.92 2.51 -5.77
C ILE A 86 -4.43 3.51 -6.80
N TYR A 87 -3.81 4.68 -6.84
CA TYR A 87 -4.10 5.76 -7.77
C TYR A 87 -2.86 6.10 -8.59
N GLU A 88 -3.06 6.67 -9.77
CA GLU A 88 -2.01 7.17 -10.65
C GLU A 88 -2.27 8.65 -10.93
N ASP A 89 -1.26 9.50 -10.77
CA ASP A 89 -1.28 10.92 -11.15
C ASP A 89 0.04 11.27 -11.85
N GLU A 90 -0.04 11.77 -13.07
CA GLU A 90 1.14 12.14 -13.90
C GLU A 90 2.27 11.08 -13.92
N ASP A 91 1.91 9.80 -14.08
CA ASP A 91 2.81 8.63 -14.07
C ASP A 91 3.44 8.28 -12.69
N GLU A 92 2.98 8.89 -11.60
CA GLU A 92 3.33 8.53 -10.23
C GLU A 92 2.20 7.74 -9.54
N GLU A 93 2.54 6.65 -8.84
CA GLU A 93 1.58 5.86 -8.07
C GLU A 93 1.44 6.39 -6.64
N TYR A 94 0.19 6.50 -6.19
CA TYR A 94 -0.20 6.92 -4.84
C TYR A 94 -1.01 5.82 -4.17
N TYR A 95 -0.70 5.56 -2.90
CA TYR A 95 -1.34 4.51 -2.11
C TYR A 95 -2.12 5.11 -0.94
N LYS A 96 -3.35 4.66 -0.76
CA LYS A 96 -4.12 4.92 0.46
C LYS A 96 -4.51 3.60 1.09
N GLY A 97 -4.08 3.39 2.32
CA GLY A 97 -4.31 2.14 3.03
C GLY A 97 -5.16 2.28 4.28
N ARG A 98 -5.94 1.24 4.56
CA ARG A 98 -6.69 1.02 5.81
C ARG A 98 -6.31 -0.33 6.39
N ILE A 99 -5.97 -0.37 7.68
CA ILE A 99 -5.63 -1.59 8.41
C ILE A 99 -6.78 -1.93 9.36
N TYR A 100 -7.24 -3.18 9.31
CA TYR A 100 -8.42 -3.64 10.05
C TYR A 100 -8.32 -5.11 10.44
N THR A 101 -9.10 -5.51 11.44
CA THR A 101 -9.28 -6.92 11.82
C THR A 101 -10.56 -7.46 11.18
N GLN A 102 -10.56 -8.74 10.80
CA GLN A 102 -11.76 -9.41 10.28
C GLN A 102 -12.79 -9.70 11.37
#